data_AF-A0A853KDD6-F1
#
_entry.id   AF-A0A853KDD6-F1
#
_cell.length_a   1.000
_cell.length_b   1.000
_cell.length_c   1.000
_cell.angle_alpha   90.00
_cell.angle_beta   90.00
_cell.angle_gamma   90.00
#
_symmetry.space_group_name_H-M   'P 1'
#
loop_
_entity.id
_entity.type
_entity.pdbx_description
1 polymer ?
#
loop_
_entity_poly.entity_id
_entity_poly.type
_entity_poly.pdbx_seq_one_letter_code
_entity_poly.pdbx_strand_id
1 'polypeptide(L)'
;MLFLALILVYTLFLLLISQYSKRRTKNVGHFFDGGRSFGIWHVFVMMTAMWGSSMFAVELDSGYLTGLSAIWYGFSVIVSSLLVASVLLRPFRGIGYLTNSNLLGRVYGKKARDLAALVIGLTFPIFAMKNVLAAATYFHVMLGWNLAVVLILTTLLVILYVSLGGLWSLAYVQIANLALFTVGLAVAAYYSLHGHAVFTTPVPKQPHFQGLAGGGLAMILVWFGMNILNSVSAQAEFQTISSAKSVRKGKLGVYVSSIVLIGFAIVPTLLGMAARTHHIVMKSGLLAFPTYLRMVAPHWAVLLVGLGFWAAALIWCAPLMFSGASSFGLDLFNRKQQSHDTSSVRRFTRLSMLIQGALIVIYALVRPGELAWWAVFGLTLRNAAIVGPTLTFLLWPAVRERTVIASMIIGVASGLGWNALTGFSATAFAFDINPMWVGTGLSMIVIIFGTLLENHGALQWNKHPWKRNVGYALGVIGLLLIIASPLLMKTAFRSLLGVDLFLGILFLFFTAMLSTELREHANEVSTSITQESKRDPDVRAIAHTN
;
A
#
# COMPACT_ATOMS: atom_id res chain seq x y z
N MET A 1 -23.00 27.37 4.48
CA MET A 1 -23.90 26.58 5.35
C MET A 1 -24.37 25.28 4.70
N LEU A 2 -24.89 25.29 3.46
CA LEU A 2 -25.34 24.08 2.74
C LEU A 2 -24.30 22.95 2.69
N PHE A 3 -23.04 23.26 2.42
CA PHE A 3 -21.98 22.26 2.31
C PHE A 3 -21.66 21.54 3.64
N LEU A 4 -21.64 22.28 4.76
CA LEU A 4 -21.50 21.69 6.10
C LEU A 4 -22.65 20.73 6.38
N ALA A 5 -23.87 21.12 6.03
CA ALA A 5 -25.03 20.25 6.18
C ALA A 5 -24.87 18.96 5.36
N LEU A 6 -24.39 19.04 4.11
CA LEU A 6 -24.12 17.85 3.28
C LEU A 6 -23.06 16.93 3.90
N ILE A 7 -21.96 17.48 4.40
CA ILE A 7 -20.93 16.68 5.11
C ILE A 7 -21.51 16.03 6.36
N LEU A 8 -22.29 16.75 7.16
CA LEU A 8 -22.89 16.23 8.39
C LEU A 8 -23.91 15.12 8.09
N VAL A 9 -24.78 15.33 7.08
CA VAL A 9 -25.76 14.33 6.64
C VAL A 9 -25.04 13.09 6.10
N TYR A 10 -24.03 13.27 5.25
CA TYR A 10 -23.27 12.14 4.71
C TYR A 10 -22.48 11.41 5.80
N THR A 11 -21.90 12.15 6.75
CA THR A 11 -21.25 11.60 7.95
C THR A 11 -22.23 10.73 8.73
N LEU A 12 -23.42 11.24 9.05
CA LEU A 12 -24.45 10.50 9.76
C LEU A 12 -24.85 9.24 8.98
N PHE A 13 -25.04 9.36 7.67
CA PHE A 13 -25.32 8.22 6.79
C PHE A 13 -24.24 7.13 6.86
N LEU A 14 -22.96 7.49 6.80
CA LEU A 14 -21.85 6.54 6.93
C LEU A 14 -21.84 5.87 8.32
N LEU A 15 -22.12 6.63 9.38
CA LEU A 15 -22.19 6.10 10.75
C LEU A 15 -23.36 5.11 10.90
N LEU A 16 -24.52 5.39 10.29
CA LEU A 16 -25.68 4.49 10.30
C LEU A 16 -25.39 3.18 9.55
N ILE A 17 -24.75 3.26 8.37
CA ILE A 17 -24.28 2.08 7.61
C ILE A 17 -23.32 1.25 8.46
N SER A 18 -22.37 1.92 9.13
CA SER A 18 -21.39 1.27 9.97
C SER A 18 -22.04 0.60 11.18
N GLN A 19 -22.96 1.27 11.86
CA GLN A 19 -23.71 0.70 12.97
C GLN A 19 -24.53 -0.52 12.53
N TYR A 20 -25.16 -0.46 11.37
CA TYR A 20 -25.86 -1.59 10.78
C TYR A 20 -24.93 -2.76 10.48
N SER A 21 -23.68 -2.51 10.07
CA SER A 21 -22.70 -3.55 9.81
C SER A 21 -22.25 -4.31 11.07
N LYS A 22 -22.38 -3.72 12.26
CA LYS A 22 -22.02 -4.33 13.56
C LYS A 22 -22.69 -5.68 13.81
N ARG A 23 -23.88 -5.91 13.28
CA ARG A 23 -24.58 -7.20 13.38
C ARG A 23 -23.84 -8.36 12.66
N ARG A 24 -22.88 -8.04 11.78
CA ARG A 24 -22.01 -9.00 11.09
C ARG A 24 -20.71 -9.29 11.86
N THR A 25 -20.34 -8.51 12.88
CA THR A 25 -19.10 -8.69 13.65
C THR A 25 -19.33 -9.43 14.97
N LYS A 26 -19.71 -10.70 14.86
CA LYS A 26 -20.04 -11.56 16.01
C LYS A 26 -18.82 -11.98 16.84
N ASN A 27 -17.67 -12.20 16.20
CA ASN A 27 -16.43 -12.64 16.85
C ASN A 27 -15.20 -11.94 16.24
N VAL A 28 -14.02 -12.21 16.79
CA VAL A 28 -12.74 -11.63 16.36
C VAL A 28 -12.45 -11.87 14.87
N GLY A 29 -12.67 -13.09 14.37
CA GLY A 29 -12.50 -13.40 12.95
C GLY A 29 -13.38 -12.52 12.07
N HIS A 30 -14.67 -12.45 12.36
CA HIS A 30 -15.60 -11.59 11.63
C HIS A 30 -15.23 -10.10 11.64
N PHE A 31 -14.53 -9.65 12.68
CA PHE A 31 -14.05 -8.28 12.75
C PHE A 31 -12.88 -8.02 11.79
N PHE A 32 -11.90 -8.94 11.69
CA PHE A 32 -10.67 -8.76 10.90
C PHE A 32 -10.70 -9.34 9.49
N ASP A 33 -11.29 -10.51 9.27
CA ASP A 33 -11.33 -11.18 7.96
C ASP A 33 -12.75 -11.33 7.40
N GLY A 34 -13.72 -10.64 8.00
CA GLY A 34 -15.12 -10.67 7.60
C GLY A 34 -15.77 -12.06 7.71
N GLY A 35 -15.13 -13.02 8.40
CA GLY A 35 -15.57 -14.41 8.44
C GLY A 35 -15.35 -15.12 7.11
N ARG A 36 -14.44 -14.62 6.27
CA ARG A 36 -14.12 -15.13 4.92
C ARG A 36 -15.35 -15.31 4.05
N SER A 37 -16.28 -14.36 4.15
CA SER A 37 -17.61 -14.45 3.56
C SER A 37 -17.84 -13.47 2.42
N PHE A 38 -16.81 -12.74 1.98
CA PHE A 38 -16.95 -11.76 0.91
C PHE A 38 -17.17 -12.42 -0.46
N GLY A 39 -18.22 -11.96 -1.16
CA GLY A 39 -18.47 -12.32 -2.55
C GLY A 39 -17.59 -11.54 -3.52
N ILE A 40 -17.72 -11.84 -4.81
CA ILE A 40 -17.00 -11.15 -5.90
C ILE A 40 -17.25 -9.64 -5.82
N TRP A 41 -18.52 -9.23 -5.64
CA TRP A 41 -18.92 -7.82 -5.54
C TRP A 41 -18.25 -7.06 -4.41
N HIS A 42 -18.02 -7.69 -3.25
CA HIS A 42 -17.39 -7.02 -2.11
C HIS A 42 -15.91 -6.75 -2.39
N VAL A 43 -15.21 -7.77 -2.92
CA VAL A 43 -13.79 -7.65 -3.29
C VAL A 43 -13.63 -6.64 -4.42
N PHE A 44 -14.47 -6.71 -5.46
CA PHE A 44 -14.50 -5.74 -6.56
C PHE A 44 -14.60 -4.30 -6.05
N VAL A 45 -15.65 -3.98 -5.28
CA VAL A 45 -15.86 -2.61 -4.79
C VAL A 45 -14.72 -2.14 -3.90
N MET A 46 -14.28 -2.97 -2.95
CA MET A 46 -13.23 -2.55 -2.02
C MET A 46 -11.88 -2.36 -2.71
N MET A 47 -11.55 -3.18 -3.72
CA MET A 47 -10.34 -3.00 -4.54
C MET A 47 -10.43 -1.77 -5.41
N THR A 48 -11.57 -1.56 -6.09
CA THR A 48 -11.77 -0.39 -6.95
C THR A 48 -11.74 0.90 -6.15
N ALA A 49 -12.40 0.92 -5.00
CA ALA A 49 -12.36 2.05 -4.07
C ALA A 49 -10.91 2.33 -3.65
N MET A 50 -10.27 1.36 -2.98
CA MET A 50 -8.94 1.55 -2.39
C MET A 50 -7.92 2.02 -3.42
N TRP A 51 -7.77 1.30 -4.53
CA TRP A 51 -6.78 1.64 -5.53
C TRP A 51 -7.19 2.86 -6.37
N GLY A 52 -8.47 3.02 -6.70
CA GLY A 52 -8.96 4.17 -7.46
C GLY A 52 -8.75 5.49 -6.73
N SER A 53 -8.93 5.51 -5.40
CA SER A 53 -8.59 6.68 -4.57
C SER A 53 -7.08 6.92 -4.47
N SER A 54 -6.27 5.86 -4.33
CA SER A 54 -4.81 5.95 -4.28
C SER A 54 -4.23 6.62 -5.53
N MET A 55 -4.69 6.10 -6.67
CA MET A 55 -4.32 6.47 -8.01
C MET A 55 -4.70 7.94 -8.25
N PHE A 56 -5.96 8.28 -8.03
CA PHE A 56 -6.55 9.58 -8.38
C PHE A 56 -5.69 10.79 -8.02
N ALA A 57 -5.17 10.85 -6.78
CA ALA A 57 -4.36 11.99 -6.35
C ALA A 57 -3.01 12.08 -7.09
N VAL A 58 -2.42 10.94 -7.42
CA VAL A 58 -1.14 10.86 -8.14
C VAL A 58 -1.32 11.17 -9.62
N GLU A 59 -2.36 10.62 -10.28
CA GLU A 59 -2.60 10.93 -11.69
C GLU A 59 -3.07 12.35 -11.91
N LEU A 60 -3.89 12.93 -11.02
CA LEU A 60 -4.29 14.33 -11.13
C LEU A 60 -3.06 15.25 -11.05
N ASP A 61 -2.17 14.99 -10.09
CA ASP A 61 -0.95 15.79 -9.90
C ASP A 61 0.04 15.59 -11.04
N SER A 62 0.33 14.33 -11.37
CA SER A 62 1.29 13.97 -12.43
C SER A 62 0.77 14.37 -13.81
N GLY A 63 -0.53 14.24 -14.09
CA GLY A 63 -1.13 14.66 -15.34
C GLY A 63 -0.97 16.16 -15.57
N TYR A 64 -1.03 16.97 -14.52
CA TYR A 64 -0.74 18.40 -14.58
C TYR A 64 0.76 18.70 -14.81
N LEU A 65 1.66 17.90 -14.23
CA LEU A 65 3.11 18.14 -14.29
C LEU A 65 3.80 17.57 -15.54
N THR A 66 3.46 16.33 -15.91
CA THR A 66 4.15 15.52 -16.93
C THR A 66 3.24 15.05 -18.07
N GLY A 67 1.94 15.36 -17.99
CA GLY A 67 0.99 15.09 -19.07
C GLY A 67 0.56 13.62 -19.15
N LEU A 68 0.30 13.15 -20.37
CA LEU A 68 -0.36 11.85 -20.62
C LEU A 68 0.41 10.66 -20.04
N SER A 69 1.74 10.75 -19.94
CA SER A 69 2.57 9.70 -19.33
C SER A 69 2.21 9.36 -17.87
N ALA A 70 1.48 10.23 -17.17
CA ALA A 70 0.99 9.97 -15.82
C ALA A 70 0.13 8.71 -15.69
N ILE A 71 -0.55 8.28 -16.77
CA ILE A 71 -1.38 7.06 -16.76
C ILE A 71 -0.58 5.81 -16.35
N TRP A 72 0.74 5.80 -16.61
CA TRP A 72 1.59 4.66 -16.29
C TRP A 72 1.71 4.37 -14.80
N TYR A 73 1.51 5.37 -13.93
CA TYR A 73 1.40 5.12 -12.51
C TYR A 73 0.22 4.19 -12.23
N GLY A 74 -0.96 4.52 -12.75
CA GLY A 74 -2.16 3.71 -12.59
C GLY A 74 -2.02 2.30 -13.18
N PHE A 75 -1.44 2.17 -14.37
CA PHE A 75 -1.14 0.86 -14.94
C PHE A 75 -0.17 0.05 -14.08
N SER A 76 0.84 0.68 -13.48
CA SER A 76 1.77 -0.02 -12.57
C SER A 76 1.08 -0.54 -11.30
N VAL A 77 0.09 0.20 -10.77
CA VAL A 77 -0.75 -0.24 -9.65
C VAL A 77 -1.65 -1.42 -10.07
N ILE A 78 -2.26 -1.35 -11.26
CA ILE A 78 -3.08 -2.45 -11.79
C ILE A 78 -2.26 -3.72 -11.95
N VAL A 79 -1.07 -3.64 -12.53
CA VAL A 79 -0.17 -4.80 -12.69
C VAL A 79 0.23 -5.38 -11.32
N SER A 80 0.54 -4.53 -10.35
CA SER A 80 0.83 -4.95 -8.97
C SER A 80 -0.35 -5.70 -8.34
N SER A 81 -1.58 -5.17 -8.43
CA SER A 81 -2.78 -5.81 -7.89
C SER A 81 -3.10 -7.14 -8.59
N LEU A 82 -2.92 -7.22 -9.92
CA LEU A 82 -3.07 -8.47 -10.67
C LEU A 82 -2.05 -9.52 -10.25
N LEU A 83 -0.80 -9.12 -9.97
CA LEU A 83 0.23 -10.00 -9.43
C LEU A 83 -0.16 -10.54 -8.04
N VAL A 84 -0.64 -9.67 -7.15
CA VAL A 84 -1.15 -10.06 -5.84
C VAL A 84 -2.25 -11.11 -5.96
N ALA A 85 -3.28 -10.84 -6.77
CA ALA A 85 -4.40 -11.76 -6.96
C ALA A 85 -3.96 -13.10 -7.56
N SER A 86 -3.10 -13.06 -8.57
CA SER A 86 -2.75 -14.25 -9.35
C SER A 86 -1.79 -15.18 -8.62
N VAL A 87 -0.79 -14.61 -7.94
CA VAL A 87 0.33 -15.34 -7.33
C VAL A 87 0.20 -15.44 -5.81
N LEU A 88 -0.12 -14.34 -5.12
CA LEU A 88 0.02 -14.23 -3.67
C LEU A 88 -1.26 -14.59 -2.89
N LEU A 89 -2.44 -14.46 -3.49
CA LEU A 89 -3.70 -14.74 -2.81
C LEU A 89 -3.79 -16.18 -2.26
N ARG A 90 -3.39 -17.19 -3.06
CA ARG A 90 -3.49 -18.60 -2.65
C ARG A 90 -2.61 -18.92 -1.43
N PRO A 91 -1.29 -18.62 -1.43
CA PRO A 91 -0.45 -18.91 -0.27
C PRO A 91 -0.90 -18.15 0.98
N PHE A 92 -1.22 -16.85 0.86
CA PHE A 92 -1.68 -16.04 2.00
C PHE A 92 -3.01 -16.54 2.59
N ARG A 93 -3.94 -16.97 1.75
CA ARG A 93 -5.20 -17.56 2.25
C ARG A 93 -4.96 -18.91 2.93
N GLY A 94 -4.06 -19.74 2.41
CA GLY A 94 -3.76 -21.07 2.94
C GLY A 94 -3.28 -21.05 4.39
N ILE A 95 -2.52 -20.02 4.77
CA ILE A 95 -2.03 -19.83 6.15
C ILE A 95 -3.01 -19.09 7.07
N GLY A 96 -4.18 -18.70 6.55
CA GLY A 96 -5.15 -17.90 7.27
C GLY A 96 -4.67 -16.50 7.64
N TYR A 97 -4.13 -15.79 6.66
CA TYR A 97 -3.60 -14.43 6.80
C TYR A 97 -4.56 -13.42 7.44
N LEU A 98 -4.04 -12.63 8.38
CA LEU A 98 -4.72 -11.48 9.01
C LEU A 98 -3.91 -10.18 8.84
N THR A 99 -2.61 -10.21 9.11
CA THR A 99 -1.71 -9.06 8.99
C THR A 99 -0.32 -9.55 8.54
N ASN A 100 0.50 -8.66 7.97
CA ASN A 100 1.90 -8.99 7.65
C ASN A 100 2.70 -9.29 8.92
N SER A 101 2.44 -8.56 10.00
CA SER A 101 3.07 -8.81 11.30
C SER A 101 2.74 -10.20 11.84
N ASN A 102 1.47 -10.60 11.81
CA ASN A 102 1.05 -11.93 12.24
C ASN A 102 1.66 -13.03 11.36
N LEU A 103 1.71 -12.82 10.05
CA LEU A 103 2.37 -13.71 9.11
C LEU A 103 3.83 -13.95 9.50
N LEU A 104 4.63 -12.88 9.65
CA LEU A 104 6.02 -13.00 10.06
C LEU A 104 6.14 -13.63 11.45
N GLY A 105 5.19 -13.36 12.34
CA GLY A 105 5.11 -13.96 13.66
C GLY A 105 4.93 -15.47 13.67
N ARG A 106 4.08 -16.00 12.79
CA ARG A 106 3.82 -17.44 12.67
C ARG A 106 5.01 -18.18 12.07
N VAL A 107 5.73 -17.53 11.16
CA VAL A 107 6.84 -18.15 10.42
C VAL A 107 8.13 -18.07 11.21
N TYR A 108 8.42 -16.90 11.81
CA TYR A 108 9.71 -16.62 12.41
C TYR A 108 9.67 -16.50 13.92
N GLY A 109 8.55 -16.11 14.52
CA GLY A 109 8.42 -16.03 15.98
C GLY A 109 7.97 -14.66 16.49
N LYS A 110 7.76 -14.59 17.81
CA LYS A 110 7.11 -13.45 18.47
C LYS A 110 7.89 -12.14 18.30
N LYS A 111 9.22 -12.16 18.30
CA LYS A 111 10.00 -10.92 18.19
C LYS A 111 9.91 -10.33 16.79
N ALA A 112 9.93 -11.17 15.75
CA ALA A 112 9.70 -10.74 14.37
C ALA A 112 8.30 -10.13 14.20
N ARG A 113 7.27 -10.76 14.80
CA ARG A 113 5.90 -10.21 14.84
C ARG A 113 5.85 -8.80 15.42
N ASP A 114 6.43 -8.63 16.61
CA ASP A 114 6.31 -7.41 17.38
C ASP A 114 7.03 -6.24 16.67
N LEU A 115 8.23 -6.51 16.10
CA LEU A 115 8.97 -5.52 15.32
C LEU A 115 8.22 -5.15 14.02
N ALA A 116 7.67 -6.14 13.31
CA ALA A 116 6.86 -5.90 12.12
C ALA A 116 5.61 -5.07 12.45
N ALA A 117 4.93 -5.40 13.55
CA ALA A 117 3.75 -4.69 14.00
C ALA A 117 4.07 -3.24 14.37
N LEU A 118 5.21 -3.01 15.03
CA LEU A 118 5.70 -1.68 15.35
C LEU A 118 5.91 -0.84 14.08
N VAL A 119 6.68 -1.38 13.13
CA VAL A 119 6.97 -0.69 11.86
C VAL A 119 5.68 -0.41 11.06
N ILE A 120 4.78 -1.39 10.96
CA ILE A 120 3.52 -1.25 10.22
C ILE A 120 2.64 -0.18 10.86
N GLY A 121 2.42 -0.22 12.17
CA GLY A 121 1.52 0.75 12.79
C GLY A 121 2.09 2.18 12.85
N LEU A 122 3.40 2.38 12.75
CA LEU A 122 4.02 3.70 12.57
C LEU A 122 3.94 4.20 11.12
N THR A 123 4.01 3.31 10.13
CA THR A 123 4.04 3.68 8.71
C THR A 123 2.66 3.83 8.08
N PHE A 124 1.65 3.10 8.54
CA PHE A 124 0.31 3.17 7.96
C PHE A 124 -0.38 4.55 8.14
N PRO A 125 -0.26 5.23 9.29
CA PRO A 125 -0.69 6.63 9.44
C PRO A 125 -0.06 7.56 8.41
N ILE A 126 1.22 7.35 8.08
CA ILE A 126 1.93 8.16 7.07
C ILE A 126 1.25 8.03 5.70
N PHE A 127 0.95 6.79 5.28
CA PHE A 127 0.29 6.55 4.00
C PHE A 127 -1.16 7.03 3.99
N ALA A 128 -1.89 6.86 5.10
CA ALA A 128 -3.28 7.27 5.23
C ALA A 128 -3.45 8.79 5.15
N MET A 129 -2.53 9.53 5.79
CA MET A 129 -2.53 10.99 5.84
C MET A 129 -2.51 11.66 4.46
N LYS A 130 -1.82 11.07 3.47
CA LYS A 130 -1.63 11.69 2.14
C LYS A 130 -2.95 12.12 1.49
N ASN A 131 -3.93 11.23 1.39
CA ASN A 131 -5.19 11.53 0.74
C ASN A 131 -6.13 12.37 1.63
N VAL A 132 -6.02 12.24 2.97
CA VAL A 132 -6.71 13.13 3.91
C VAL A 132 -6.25 14.57 3.72
N LEU A 133 -4.93 14.79 3.59
CA LEU A 133 -4.38 16.12 3.34
C LEU A 133 -4.76 16.66 1.96
N ALA A 134 -4.83 15.81 0.92
CA ALA A 134 -5.28 16.20 -0.40
C ALA A 134 -6.74 16.72 -0.38
N ALA A 135 -7.65 15.99 0.28
CA ALA A 135 -9.02 16.47 0.46
C ALA A 135 -9.10 17.71 1.36
N ALA A 136 -8.32 17.78 2.44
CA ALA A 136 -8.26 18.96 3.29
C ALA A 136 -7.81 20.21 2.54
N THR A 137 -6.81 20.05 1.66
CA THR A 137 -6.35 21.09 0.75
C THR A 137 -7.46 21.55 -0.19
N TYR A 138 -8.22 20.61 -0.77
CA TYR A 138 -9.38 20.95 -1.60
C TYR A 138 -10.38 21.84 -0.83
N PHE A 139 -10.73 21.49 0.41
CA PHE A 139 -11.66 22.29 1.20
C PHE A 139 -11.10 23.63 1.65
N HIS A 140 -9.81 23.68 1.92
CA HIS A 140 -9.14 24.94 2.23
C HIS A 140 -9.22 25.90 1.05
N VAL A 141 -8.79 25.47 -0.15
CA VAL A 141 -8.84 26.31 -1.37
C VAL A 141 -10.29 26.60 -1.77
N MET A 142 -11.13 25.55 -1.73
CA MET A 142 -12.58 25.37 -1.87
C MET A 142 -13.49 26.38 -1.17
N LEU A 143 -13.33 26.42 0.13
CA LEU A 143 -14.36 26.93 1.02
C LEU A 143 -13.76 27.83 2.10
N GLY A 144 -12.44 28.06 2.05
CA GLY A 144 -11.71 28.82 3.06
C GLY A 144 -11.64 28.10 4.41
N TRP A 145 -11.86 26.79 4.45
CA TRP A 145 -11.87 26.06 5.72
C TRP A 145 -10.47 25.92 6.28
N ASN A 146 -10.38 25.88 7.61
CA ASN A 146 -9.13 25.59 8.27
C ASN A 146 -8.70 24.15 7.96
N LEU A 147 -7.50 24.00 7.38
CA LEU A 147 -6.95 22.71 6.96
C LEU A 147 -6.85 21.70 8.12
N ALA A 148 -6.42 22.13 9.30
CA ALA A 148 -6.30 21.28 10.48
C ALA A 148 -7.66 20.76 10.94
N VAL A 149 -8.70 21.61 10.91
CA VAL A 149 -10.07 21.21 11.26
C VAL A 149 -10.57 20.11 10.34
N VAL A 150 -10.41 20.28 9.02
CA VAL A 150 -10.83 19.28 8.03
C VAL A 150 -10.10 17.96 8.23
N LEU A 151 -8.79 18.02 8.50
CA LEU A 151 -7.95 16.85 8.72
C LEU A 151 -8.38 16.09 9.97
N ILE A 152 -8.60 16.78 11.08
CA ILE A 152 -9.08 16.19 12.35
C ILE A 152 -10.46 15.56 12.16
N LEU A 153 -11.41 16.28 11.55
CA LEU A 153 -12.77 15.78 11.32
C LEU A 153 -12.78 14.53 10.44
N THR A 154 -12.01 14.54 9.35
CA THR A 154 -11.90 13.39 8.44
C THR A 154 -11.31 12.18 9.16
N THR A 155 -10.26 12.39 9.95
CA THR A 155 -9.61 11.33 10.73
C THR A 155 -10.53 10.76 11.80
N LEU A 156 -11.22 11.62 12.56
CA LEU A 156 -12.18 11.21 13.58
C LEU A 156 -13.34 10.42 12.97
N LEU A 157 -13.87 10.85 11.84
CA LEU A 157 -14.92 10.12 11.14
C LEU A 157 -14.48 8.69 10.78
N VAL A 158 -13.28 8.54 10.22
CA VAL A 158 -12.73 7.22 9.89
C VAL A 158 -12.62 6.34 11.13
N ILE A 159 -12.10 6.87 12.25
CA ILE A 159 -12.03 6.12 13.51
C ILE A 159 -13.43 5.66 13.95
N LEU A 160 -14.42 6.55 13.91
CA LEU A 160 -15.77 6.26 14.37
C LEU A 160 -16.40 5.12 13.57
N TYR A 161 -16.42 5.17 12.24
CA TYR A 161 -17.10 4.11 11.49
C TYR A 161 -16.28 2.80 11.43
N VAL A 162 -14.95 2.86 11.36
CA VAL A 162 -14.16 1.61 11.29
C VAL A 162 -14.21 0.86 12.63
N SER A 163 -14.20 1.59 13.76
CA SER A 163 -14.22 1.00 15.10
C SER A 163 -15.52 0.28 15.50
N LEU A 164 -16.63 0.56 14.80
CA LEU A 164 -17.94 -0.01 15.10
C LEU A 164 -18.14 -1.39 14.47
N GLY A 165 -17.75 -1.58 13.21
CA GLY A 165 -18.07 -2.78 12.44
C GLY A 165 -16.91 -3.44 11.70
N GLY A 166 -15.66 -3.04 11.96
CA GLY A 166 -14.46 -3.69 11.42
C GLY A 166 -14.46 -3.78 9.89
N LEU A 167 -14.00 -4.91 9.35
CA LEU A 167 -13.89 -5.09 7.90
C LEU A 167 -15.25 -5.05 7.18
N TRP A 168 -16.34 -5.50 7.81
CA TRP A 168 -17.68 -5.39 7.25
C TRP A 168 -18.17 -3.95 7.17
N SER A 169 -17.89 -3.12 8.19
CA SER A 169 -18.15 -1.67 8.09
C SER A 169 -17.37 -1.06 6.95
N LEU A 170 -16.11 -1.44 6.79
CA LEU A 170 -15.28 -0.96 5.70
C LEU A 170 -15.92 -1.31 4.35
N ALA A 171 -16.35 -2.56 4.14
CA ALA A 171 -16.99 -2.98 2.90
C ALA A 171 -18.21 -2.12 2.52
N TYR A 172 -19.15 -1.90 3.46
CA TYR A 172 -20.35 -1.12 3.16
C TYR A 172 -20.06 0.39 2.98
N VAL A 173 -19.18 0.96 3.79
CA VAL A 173 -18.79 2.36 3.66
C VAL A 173 -18.02 2.60 2.36
N GLN A 174 -17.18 1.65 1.91
CA GLN A 174 -16.49 1.72 0.62
C GLN A 174 -17.48 1.75 -0.56
N ILE A 175 -18.62 1.05 -0.48
CA ILE A 175 -19.67 1.12 -1.52
C ILE A 175 -20.21 2.55 -1.64
N ALA A 176 -20.62 3.14 -0.51
CA ALA A 176 -21.16 4.50 -0.49
C ALA A 176 -20.13 5.53 -0.97
N ASN A 177 -18.90 5.45 -0.46
CA ASN A 177 -17.85 6.38 -0.85
C ASN A 177 -17.41 6.19 -2.30
N LEU A 178 -17.35 4.97 -2.82
CA LEU A 178 -17.00 4.74 -4.23
C LEU A 178 -18.07 5.33 -5.14
N ALA A 179 -19.35 5.18 -4.81
CA ALA A 179 -20.43 5.79 -5.57
C ALA A 179 -20.30 7.32 -5.58
N LEU A 180 -20.14 7.95 -4.40
CA LEU A 180 -19.99 9.41 -4.29
C LEU A 180 -18.73 9.90 -5.01
N PHE A 181 -17.61 9.20 -4.87
CA PHE A 181 -16.37 9.53 -5.55
C PHE A 181 -16.50 9.41 -7.07
N THR A 182 -17.11 8.34 -7.58
CA THR A 182 -17.33 8.13 -9.02
C THR A 182 -18.25 9.20 -9.60
N VAL A 183 -19.34 9.56 -8.91
CA VAL A 183 -20.24 10.65 -9.33
C VAL A 183 -19.49 11.99 -9.35
N GLY A 184 -18.73 12.30 -8.30
CA GLY A 184 -17.89 13.51 -8.27
C GLY A 184 -16.89 13.53 -9.43
N LEU A 185 -16.23 12.41 -9.72
CA LEU A 185 -15.28 12.30 -10.81
C LEU A 185 -15.95 12.45 -12.19
N ALA A 186 -17.14 11.90 -12.38
CA ALA A 186 -17.92 12.04 -13.61
C ALA A 186 -18.36 13.49 -13.84
N VAL A 187 -18.81 14.19 -12.79
CA VAL A 187 -19.18 15.61 -12.85
C VAL A 187 -17.95 16.48 -13.14
N ALA A 188 -16.81 16.19 -12.51
CA ALA A 188 -15.54 16.83 -12.83
C ALA A 188 -15.18 16.64 -14.31
N ALA A 189 -15.22 15.40 -14.81
CA ALA A 189 -14.94 15.08 -16.21
C ALA A 189 -15.88 15.83 -17.17
N TYR A 190 -17.18 15.88 -16.87
CA TYR A 190 -18.15 16.58 -17.71
C TYR A 190 -17.81 18.07 -17.83
N TYR A 191 -17.63 18.79 -16.73
CA TYR A 191 -17.38 20.23 -16.78
C TYR A 191 -15.97 20.62 -17.23
N SER A 192 -14.98 19.76 -17.00
CA SER A 192 -13.58 20.05 -17.30
C SER A 192 -13.08 19.53 -18.65
N LEU A 193 -13.73 18.51 -19.22
CA LEU A 193 -13.25 17.85 -20.44
C LEU A 193 -14.20 18.01 -21.63
N HIS A 194 -15.46 18.39 -21.42
CA HIS A 194 -16.42 18.53 -22.51
C HIS A 194 -16.02 19.65 -23.48
N GLY A 195 -15.82 19.30 -24.76
CA GLY A 195 -15.36 20.24 -25.80
C GLY A 195 -13.94 20.80 -25.54
N HIS A 196 -13.18 20.20 -24.64
CA HIS A 196 -11.97 20.80 -24.11
C HIS A 196 -10.74 20.56 -25.01
N ALA A 197 -9.89 21.59 -25.08
CA ALA A 197 -8.68 21.63 -25.92
C ALA A 197 -7.62 20.58 -25.56
N VAL A 198 -7.71 19.92 -24.39
CA VAL A 198 -6.77 18.88 -23.96
C VAL A 198 -6.65 17.71 -24.95
N PHE A 199 -7.70 17.48 -25.76
CA PHE A 199 -7.72 16.43 -26.78
C PHE A 199 -7.15 16.86 -28.13
N THR A 200 -6.99 18.17 -28.38
CA THR A 200 -6.76 18.71 -29.74
C THR A 200 -5.64 19.73 -29.82
N THR A 201 -5.32 20.41 -28.71
CA THR A 201 -4.37 21.52 -28.66
C THR A 201 -3.13 21.08 -27.88
N PRO A 202 -1.94 21.07 -28.51
CA PRO A 202 -0.69 20.86 -27.80
C PRO A 202 -0.53 21.93 -26.70
N VAL A 203 -0.14 21.53 -25.49
CA VAL A 203 0.19 22.51 -24.44
C VAL A 203 1.36 23.37 -24.95
N PRO A 204 1.20 24.70 -25.06
CA PRO A 204 2.24 25.56 -25.60
C PRO A 204 3.56 25.35 -24.84
N LYS A 205 4.65 25.15 -25.60
CA LYS A 205 6.02 24.94 -25.08
C LYS A 205 6.26 23.62 -24.32
N GLN A 206 5.37 22.62 -24.38
CA GLN A 206 5.60 21.27 -23.82
C GLN A 206 5.23 20.15 -24.83
N PRO A 207 6.03 19.92 -25.88
CA PRO A 207 5.72 18.94 -26.93
C PRO A 207 5.64 17.48 -26.44
N HIS A 208 6.28 17.18 -25.31
CA HIS A 208 6.25 15.86 -24.65
C HIS A 208 4.96 15.62 -23.85
N PHE A 209 4.13 16.63 -23.62
CA PHE A 209 2.99 16.56 -22.69
C PHE A 209 1.86 15.62 -23.14
N GLN A 210 1.71 15.38 -24.45
CA GLN A 210 0.76 14.39 -24.98
C GLN A 210 1.42 13.02 -25.25
N GLY A 211 2.74 12.91 -25.09
CA GLY A 211 3.46 11.67 -25.31
C GLY A 211 3.28 10.67 -24.17
N LEU A 212 3.14 9.38 -24.49
CA LEU A 212 3.11 8.31 -23.50
C LEU A 212 4.42 8.17 -22.71
N ALA A 213 5.52 8.67 -23.25
CA ALA A 213 6.83 8.75 -22.57
C ALA A 213 7.20 10.18 -22.13
N GLY A 214 6.22 11.09 -22.07
CA GLY A 214 6.44 12.52 -21.82
C GLY A 214 7.18 12.86 -20.52
N GLY A 215 6.90 12.14 -19.44
CA GLY A 215 7.60 12.24 -18.15
C GLY A 215 8.93 11.49 -18.07
N GLY A 216 9.34 10.83 -19.16
CA GLY A 216 10.57 10.05 -19.26
C GLY A 216 10.42 8.58 -18.86
N LEU A 217 11.10 7.69 -19.59
CA LEU A 217 11.05 6.24 -19.35
C LEU A 217 11.57 5.85 -17.97
N ALA A 218 12.56 6.57 -17.43
CA ALA A 218 13.11 6.29 -16.11
C ALA A 218 12.03 6.39 -15.00
N MET A 219 11.20 7.44 -15.03
CA MET A 219 10.11 7.63 -14.07
C MET A 219 9.09 6.49 -14.15
N ILE A 220 8.72 6.09 -15.38
CA ILE A 220 7.78 4.99 -15.63
C ILE A 220 8.32 3.69 -15.04
N LEU A 221 9.59 3.35 -15.33
CA LEU A 221 10.22 2.14 -14.82
C LEU A 221 10.33 2.13 -13.29
N VAL A 222 10.61 3.28 -12.66
CA VAL A 222 10.60 3.44 -11.20
C VAL A 222 9.22 3.15 -10.62
N TRP A 223 8.14 3.64 -11.23
CA TRP A 223 6.77 3.36 -10.78
C TRP A 223 6.43 1.87 -10.86
N PHE A 224 6.76 1.20 -11.95
CA PHE A 224 6.59 -0.24 -12.08
C PHE A 224 7.40 -1.02 -11.05
N GLY A 225 8.70 -0.75 -10.94
CA GLY A 225 9.57 -1.40 -9.96
C GLY A 225 9.08 -1.20 -8.53
N MET A 226 8.72 0.03 -8.17
CA MET A 226 8.22 0.37 -6.83
C MET A 226 6.88 -0.34 -6.54
N ASN A 227 5.90 -0.29 -7.44
CA ASN A 227 4.58 -0.88 -7.19
C ASN A 227 4.63 -2.42 -7.21
N ILE A 228 5.43 -3.04 -8.07
CA ILE A 228 5.67 -4.49 -8.05
C ILE A 228 6.35 -4.90 -6.75
N LEU A 229 7.37 -4.17 -6.30
CA LEU A 229 8.01 -4.47 -5.03
C LEU A 229 7.04 -4.32 -3.84
N ASN A 230 6.23 -3.27 -3.85
CA ASN A 230 5.29 -3.01 -2.77
C ASN A 230 4.18 -4.06 -2.67
N SER A 231 3.86 -4.74 -3.77
CA SER A 231 2.81 -5.78 -3.86
C SER A 231 2.92 -6.83 -2.76
N VAL A 232 4.14 -7.26 -2.42
CA VAL A 232 4.38 -8.31 -1.41
C VAL A 232 4.12 -7.85 0.01
N SER A 233 4.00 -6.54 0.23
CA SER A 233 3.76 -5.92 1.53
C SER A 233 2.41 -5.19 1.62
N ALA A 234 1.55 -5.32 0.60
CA ALA A 234 0.27 -4.63 0.47
C ALA A 234 -0.81 -5.19 1.43
N GLN A 235 -0.64 -4.99 2.74
CA GLN A 235 -1.49 -5.60 3.78
C GLN A 235 -2.99 -5.31 3.61
N ALA A 236 -3.38 -4.07 3.32
CA ALA A 236 -4.80 -3.70 3.15
C ALA A 236 -5.45 -4.45 1.98
N GLU A 237 -4.69 -4.67 0.90
CA GLU A 237 -5.10 -5.50 -0.22
C GLU A 237 -5.24 -6.96 0.21
N PHE A 238 -4.20 -7.53 0.81
CA PHE A 238 -4.22 -8.92 1.30
C PHE A 238 -5.38 -9.20 2.25
N GLN A 239 -5.64 -8.31 3.21
CA GLN A 239 -6.76 -8.42 4.15
C GLN A 239 -8.11 -8.49 3.43
N THR A 240 -8.29 -7.67 2.40
CA THR A 240 -9.55 -7.63 1.67
C THR A 240 -9.74 -8.89 0.82
N ILE A 241 -8.71 -9.29 0.06
CA ILE A 241 -8.82 -10.44 -0.85
C ILE A 241 -8.83 -11.79 -0.10
N SER A 242 -8.14 -11.88 1.06
CA SER A 242 -8.15 -13.09 1.90
C SER A 242 -9.52 -13.33 2.52
N SER A 243 -10.31 -12.26 2.72
CA SER A 243 -11.68 -12.28 3.24
C SER A 243 -12.73 -12.79 2.25
N ALA A 244 -12.35 -13.08 1.00
CA ALA A 244 -13.25 -13.67 0.01
C ALA A 244 -13.76 -15.07 0.44
N LYS A 245 -14.91 -15.51 -0.08
CA LYS A 245 -15.44 -16.88 0.12
C LYS A 245 -14.56 -17.98 -0.47
N SER A 246 -13.81 -17.67 -1.53
CA SER A 246 -12.87 -18.61 -2.15
C SER A 246 -11.78 -17.83 -2.90
N VAL A 247 -10.65 -18.50 -3.18
CA VAL A 247 -9.59 -17.93 -4.02
C VAL A 247 -10.14 -17.47 -5.37
N ARG A 248 -11.00 -18.27 -6.02
CA ARG A 248 -11.63 -17.92 -7.31
C ARG A 248 -12.42 -16.62 -7.23
N LYS A 249 -13.26 -16.45 -6.19
CA LYS A 249 -14.06 -15.24 -6.00
C LYS A 249 -13.19 -14.02 -5.68
N GLY A 250 -12.11 -14.20 -4.92
CA GLY A 250 -11.13 -13.14 -4.67
C GLY A 250 -10.42 -12.70 -5.96
N LYS A 251 -9.89 -13.65 -6.74
CA LYS A 251 -9.25 -13.37 -8.04
C LYS A 251 -10.18 -12.61 -8.98
N LEU A 252 -11.41 -13.13 -9.16
CA LEU A 252 -12.36 -12.52 -10.08
C LEU A 252 -12.75 -11.09 -9.65
N GLY A 253 -12.92 -10.85 -8.34
CA GLY A 253 -13.16 -9.49 -7.83
C GLY A 253 -12.03 -8.52 -8.17
N VAL A 254 -10.78 -8.94 -8.02
CA VAL A 254 -9.62 -8.13 -8.41
C VAL A 254 -9.57 -7.91 -9.92
N TYR A 255 -9.77 -8.96 -10.74
CA TYR A 255 -9.72 -8.83 -12.19
C TYR A 255 -10.77 -7.86 -12.75
N VAL A 256 -12.01 -7.92 -12.24
CA VAL A 256 -13.05 -6.96 -12.61
C VAL A 256 -12.69 -5.55 -12.13
N SER A 257 -12.12 -5.43 -10.93
CA SER A 257 -11.66 -4.14 -10.41
C SER A 257 -10.57 -3.53 -11.29
N SER A 258 -9.60 -4.33 -11.74
CA SER A 258 -8.50 -3.88 -12.60
C SER A 258 -8.99 -3.26 -13.92
N ILE A 259 -10.07 -3.78 -14.50
CA ILE A 259 -10.69 -3.21 -15.71
C ILE A 259 -11.24 -1.82 -15.42
N VAL A 260 -11.97 -1.65 -14.32
CA VAL A 260 -12.55 -0.35 -13.93
C VAL A 260 -11.46 0.67 -13.55
N LEU A 261 -10.38 0.22 -12.92
CA LEU A 261 -9.25 1.07 -12.54
C LEU A 261 -8.54 1.73 -13.73
N ILE A 262 -8.66 1.19 -14.95
CA ILE A 262 -8.16 1.85 -16.17
C ILE A 262 -8.82 3.24 -16.32
N GLY A 263 -10.13 3.34 -16.07
CA GLY A 263 -10.84 4.62 -16.09
C GLY A 263 -10.34 5.58 -15.01
N PHE A 264 -10.05 5.05 -13.82
CA PHE A 264 -9.47 5.83 -12.71
C PHE A 264 -8.02 6.27 -12.96
N ALA A 265 -7.28 5.64 -13.89
CA ALA A 265 -5.97 6.14 -14.32
C ALA A 265 -6.10 7.27 -15.36
N ILE A 266 -7.00 7.09 -16.33
CA ILE A 266 -7.13 7.98 -17.47
C ILE A 266 -7.83 9.29 -17.08
N VAL A 267 -9.00 9.23 -16.44
CA VAL A 267 -9.82 10.43 -16.19
C VAL A 267 -9.08 11.47 -15.33
N PRO A 268 -8.47 11.11 -14.18
CA PRO A 268 -7.76 12.09 -13.37
C PRO A 268 -6.51 12.65 -14.07
N THR A 269 -5.81 11.84 -14.87
CA THR A 269 -4.70 12.33 -15.72
C THR A 269 -5.19 13.45 -16.64
N LEU A 270 -6.30 13.22 -17.35
CA LEU A 270 -6.89 14.21 -18.25
C LEU A 270 -7.36 15.48 -17.51
N LEU A 271 -7.93 15.33 -16.31
CA LEU A 271 -8.31 16.47 -15.47
C LEU A 271 -7.09 17.33 -15.09
N GLY A 272 -5.97 16.70 -14.73
CA GLY A 272 -4.73 17.39 -14.43
C GLY A 272 -4.17 18.13 -15.65
N MET A 273 -4.18 17.46 -16.80
CA MET A 273 -3.78 18.06 -18.08
C MET A 273 -4.67 19.25 -18.46
N ALA A 274 -5.98 19.16 -18.25
CA ALA A 274 -6.92 20.25 -18.54
C ALA A 274 -6.68 21.49 -17.66
N ALA A 275 -6.33 21.29 -16.39
CA ALA A 275 -5.93 22.40 -15.52
C ALA A 275 -4.64 23.08 -16.01
N ARG A 276 -3.71 22.32 -16.60
CA ARG A 276 -2.44 22.83 -17.13
C ARG A 276 -2.61 23.67 -18.40
N THR A 277 -3.47 23.24 -19.32
CA THR A 277 -3.76 23.96 -20.58
C THR A 277 -4.36 25.35 -20.36
N HIS A 278 -5.07 25.56 -19.26
CA HIS A 278 -5.61 26.88 -18.89
C HIS A 278 -4.55 27.83 -18.30
N HIS A 279 -3.26 27.52 -18.44
CA HIS A 279 -2.11 28.34 -18.00
C HIS A 279 -2.09 28.68 -16.50
N ILE A 280 -2.74 27.87 -15.65
CA ILE A 280 -2.64 28.01 -14.20
C ILE A 280 -1.27 27.51 -13.77
N VAL A 281 -0.35 28.43 -13.46
CA VAL A 281 1.01 28.08 -13.00
C VAL A 281 1.00 27.88 -11.49
N MET A 282 0.80 26.64 -11.07
CA MET A 282 0.92 26.18 -9.68
C MET A 282 1.96 25.06 -9.54
N LYS A 283 2.40 24.83 -8.30
CA LYS A 283 3.39 23.79 -7.95
C LYS A 283 2.82 22.35 -8.03
N SER A 284 1.50 22.19 -8.00
CA SER A 284 0.82 20.89 -7.91
C SER A 284 -0.52 20.91 -8.65
N GLY A 285 -0.83 19.81 -9.32
CA GLY A 285 -2.14 19.58 -9.96
C GLY A 285 -3.28 19.46 -8.95
N LEU A 286 -2.99 19.01 -7.73
CA LEU A 286 -3.96 18.98 -6.62
C LEU A 286 -4.44 20.38 -6.20
N LEU A 287 -3.65 21.42 -6.48
CA LEU A 287 -4.01 22.83 -6.27
C LEU A 287 -4.59 23.48 -7.54
N ALA A 288 -3.99 23.16 -8.70
CA ALA A 288 -4.39 23.73 -9.97
C ALA A 288 -5.80 23.32 -10.39
N PHE A 289 -6.12 22.02 -10.29
CA PHE A 289 -7.41 21.50 -10.77
C PHE A 289 -8.62 22.08 -10.03
N PRO A 290 -8.65 22.17 -8.68
CA PRO A 290 -9.76 22.81 -7.99
C PRO A 290 -9.96 24.28 -8.43
N THR A 291 -8.86 25.01 -8.60
CA THR A 291 -8.88 26.41 -9.07
C THR A 291 -9.45 26.52 -10.48
N TYR A 292 -9.03 25.62 -11.37
CA TYR A 292 -9.57 25.49 -12.72
C TYR A 292 -11.07 25.17 -12.72
N LEU A 293 -11.49 24.19 -11.92
CA LEU A 293 -12.88 23.73 -11.86
C LEU A 293 -13.84 24.86 -11.50
N ARG A 294 -13.44 25.77 -10.60
CA ARG A 294 -14.24 26.97 -10.26
C ARG A 294 -14.49 27.91 -11.43
N MET A 295 -13.59 27.93 -12.42
CA MET A 295 -13.71 28.80 -13.59
C MET A 295 -14.67 28.22 -14.62
N VAL A 296 -14.81 26.89 -14.68
CA VAL A 296 -15.55 26.19 -15.75
C VAL A 296 -16.85 25.52 -15.29
N ALA A 297 -17.02 25.30 -13.98
CA ALA A 297 -18.16 24.59 -13.43
C ALA A 297 -19.05 25.49 -12.55
N PRO A 298 -20.38 25.27 -12.53
CA PRO A 298 -21.27 25.98 -11.62
C PRO A 298 -20.99 25.58 -10.16
N HIS A 299 -21.37 26.45 -9.22
CA HIS A 299 -21.05 26.28 -7.80
C HIS A 299 -21.46 24.91 -7.22
N TRP A 300 -22.66 24.42 -7.57
CA TRP A 300 -23.14 23.12 -7.08
C TRP A 300 -22.25 21.95 -7.53
N ALA A 301 -21.70 22.02 -8.75
CA ALA A 301 -20.84 20.98 -9.29
C ALA A 301 -19.48 20.98 -8.56
N VAL A 302 -18.92 22.16 -8.29
CA VAL A 302 -17.72 22.31 -7.45
C VAL A 302 -17.93 21.66 -6.08
N LEU A 303 -19.07 21.91 -5.43
CA LEU A 303 -19.36 21.30 -4.13
C LEU A 303 -19.46 19.76 -4.22
N LEU A 304 -20.12 19.23 -5.24
CA LEU A 304 -20.27 17.78 -5.43
C LEU A 304 -18.93 17.09 -5.74
N VAL A 305 -18.08 17.71 -6.55
CA VAL A 305 -16.71 17.23 -6.80
C VAL A 305 -15.90 17.23 -5.50
N GLY A 306 -16.02 18.27 -4.67
CA GLY A 306 -15.40 18.32 -3.35
C GLY A 306 -15.84 17.21 -2.41
N LEU A 307 -17.14 16.87 -2.39
CA LEU A 307 -17.63 15.70 -1.65
C LEU A 307 -17.04 14.39 -2.19
N GLY A 308 -16.88 14.28 -3.52
CA GLY A 308 -16.22 13.13 -4.14
C GLY A 308 -14.75 13.00 -3.73
N PHE A 309 -13.98 14.09 -3.70
CA PHE A 309 -12.58 14.09 -3.27
C PHE A 309 -12.47 13.71 -1.78
N TRP A 310 -13.40 14.17 -0.96
CA TRP A 310 -13.46 13.77 0.44
C TRP A 310 -13.80 12.30 0.62
N ALA A 311 -14.77 11.78 -0.16
CA ALA A 311 -15.07 10.36 -0.19
C ALA A 311 -13.84 9.54 -0.60
N ALA A 312 -13.05 10.00 -1.58
CA ALA A 312 -11.77 9.37 -1.93
C ALA A 312 -10.80 9.37 -0.75
N ALA A 313 -10.66 10.47 -0.01
CA ALA A 313 -9.83 10.51 1.20
C ALA A 313 -10.27 9.49 2.27
N LEU A 314 -11.58 9.39 2.52
CA LEU A 314 -12.15 8.39 3.43
C LEU A 314 -11.84 6.96 2.96
N ILE A 315 -11.96 6.71 1.64
CA ILE A 315 -11.68 5.41 1.01
C ILE A 315 -10.24 4.95 1.22
N TRP A 316 -9.27 5.86 1.11
CA TRP A 316 -7.85 5.51 1.24
C TRP A 316 -7.43 5.38 2.71
N CYS A 317 -7.91 6.30 3.54
CA CYS A 317 -7.55 6.36 4.96
C CYS A 317 -8.02 5.11 5.72
N ALA A 318 -9.24 4.65 5.47
CA ALA A 318 -9.87 3.63 6.31
C ALA A 318 -9.27 2.21 6.23
N PRO A 319 -8.95 1.64 5.05
CA PRO A 319 -8.28 0.35 4.97
C PRO A 319 -6.89 0.37 5.59
N LEU A 320 -6.17 1.49 5.46
CA LEU A 320 -4.86 1.67 6.05
C LEU A 320 -4.95 1.80 7.57
N MET A 321 -5.82 2.65 8.10
CA MET A 321 -6.05 2.73 9.54
C MET A 321 -6.51 1.39 10.13
N PHE A 322 -7.39 0.66 9.42
CA PHE A 322 -7.83 -0.67 9.85
C PHE A 322 -6.67 -1.68 9.87
N SER A 323 -5.89 -1.73 8.80
CA SER A 323 -4.73 -2.63 8.67
C SER A 323 -3.68 -2.34 9.72
N GLY A 324 -3.30 -1.07 9.86
CA GLY A 324 -2.34 -0.64 10.87
C GLY A 324 -2.86 -0.95 12.27
N ALA A 325 -4.12 -0.64 12.56
CA ALA A 325 -4.69 -0.88 13.89
C ALA A 325 -4.83 -2.37 14.21
N SER A 326 -4.96 -3.22 13.19
CA SER A 326 -4.87 -4.67 13.36
C SER A 326 -3.47 -5.08 13.80
N SER A 327 -2.42 -4.57 13.15
CA SER A 327 -1.03 -4.85 13.56
C SER A 327 -0.70 -4.33 14.95
N PHE A 328 -1.02 -3.07 15.29
CA PHE A 328 -0.81 -2.56 16.64
C PHE A 328 -1.68 -3.27 17.69
N GLY A 329 -2.98 -3.38 17.45
CA GLY A 329 -3.92 -3.85 18.46
C GLY A 329 -3.82 -5.35 18.70
N LEU A 330 -3.91 -6.12 17.61
CA LEU A 330 -3.93 -7.59 17.69
C LEU A 330 -2.54 -8.17 17.91
N ASP A 331 -1.53 -7.69 17.18
CA ASP A 331 -0.21 -8.33 17.20
C ASP A 331 0.72 -7.77 18.28
N LEU A 332 0.67 -6.45 18.54
CA LEU A 332 1.58 -5.80 19.49
C LEU A 332 0.96 -5.61 20.88
N PHE A 333 -0.26 -5.08 21.00
CA PHE A 333 -0.89 -4.82 22.30
C PHE A 333 -1.48 -6.09 22.92
N ASN A 334 -2.11 -6.96 22.12
CA ASN A 334 -2.57 -8.28 22.57
C ASN A 334 -1.45 -9.36 22.49
N ARG A 335 -0.19 -8.97 22.71
CA ARG A 335 1.03 -9.77 22.51
C ARG A 335 0.97 -11.18 23.12
N LYS A 336 0.42 -11.27 24.34
CA LYS A 336 0.38 -12.48 25.16
C LYS A 336 -0.80 -13.41 24.83
N GLN A 337 -1.64 -13.06 23.85
CA GLN A 337 -2.92 -13.75 23.59
C GLN A 337 -3.81 -13.88 24.85
N GLN A 338 -3.55 -13.05 25.87
CA GLN A 338 -4.27 -13.06 27.15
C GLN A 338 -5.76 -12.75 27.00
N SER A 339 -6.17 -12.21 25.85
CA SER A 339 -7.59 -12.06 25.51
C SER A 339 -7.95 -12.80 24.21
N HIS A 340 -8.60 -13.96 24.38
CA HIS A 340 -9.43 -14.57 23.35
C HIS A 340 -10.84 -13.92 23.31
N ASP A 341 -11.15 -13.08 24.30
CA ASP A 341 -12.40 -12.33 24.36
C ASP A 341 -12.46 -11.23 23.28
N THR A 342 -13.55 -11.26 22.51
CA THR A 342 -13.84 -10.29 21.44
C THR A 342 -13.98 -8.87 21.99
N SER A 343 -14.36 -8.69 23.26
CA SER A 343 -14.47 -7.36 23.86
C SER A 343 -13.11 -6.68 24.02
N SER A 344 -12.11 -7.41 24.53
CA SER A 344 -10.73 -6.92 24.75
C SER A 344 -9.99 -6.66 23.44
N VAL A 345 -10.12 -7.55 22.46
CA VAL A 345 -9.53 -7.35 21.14
C VAL A 345 -10.10 -6.08 20.47
N ARG A 346 -11.42 -5.84 20.56
CA ARG A 346 -12.03 -4.60 20.09
C ARG A 346 -11.50 -3.37 20.83
N ARG A 347 -11.26 -3.44 22.14
CA ARG A 347 -10.68 -2.34 22.92
C ARG A 347 -9.27 -2.01 22.45
N PHE A 348 -8.40 -3.01 22.28
CA PHE A 348 -7.04 -2.80 21.79
C PHE A 348 -7.03 -2.21 20.39
N THR A 349 -7.84 -2.73 19.46
CA THR A 349 -7.91 -2.18 18.11
C THR A 349 -8.45 -0.75 18.08
N ARG A 350 -9.42 -0.41 18.93
CA ARG A 350 -9.90 0.98 19.08
C ARG A 350 -8.82 1.90 19.60
N LEU A 351 -8.09 1.48 20.63
CA LEU A 351 -6.94 2.22 21.13
C LEU A 351 -5.89 2.43 20.04
N SER A 352 -5.59 1.39 19.24
CA SER A 352 -4.68 1.52 18.10
C SER A 352 -5.19 2.48 17.03
N MET A 353 -6.49 2.50 16.72
CA MET A 353 -7.06 3.48 15.80
C MET A 353 -6.95 4.91 16.32
N LEU A 354 -7.16 5.12 17.62
CA LEU A 354 -6.97 6.43 18.26
C LEU A 354 -5.52 6.89 18.19
N ILE A 355 -4.56 6.01 18.52
CA ILE A 355 -3.13 6.28 18.39
C ILE A 355 -2.78 6.63 16.94
N GLN A 356 -3.25 5.86 15.97
CA GLN A 356 -2.99 6.11 14.56
C GLN A 356 -3.63 7.40 14.05
N GLY A 357 -4.84 7.72 14.52
CA GLY A 357 -5.48 9.00 14.24
C GLY A 357 -4.67 10.18 14.77
N ALA A 358 -4.17 10.08 16.01
CA ALA A 358 -3.26 11.08 16.56
C ALA A 358 -1.98 11.20 15.72
N LEU A 359 -1.39 10.08 15.29
CA LEU A 359 -0.21 10.08 14.42
C LEU A 359 -0.49 10.75 13.05
N ILE A 360 -1.66 10.51 12.44
CA ILE A 360 -2.06 11.19 11.19
C ILE A 360 -2.05 12.71 11.39
N VAL A 361 -2.66 13.20 12.47
CA VAL A 361 -2.72 14.63 12.78
C VAL A 361 -1.32 15.19 13.07
N ILE A 362 -0.53 14.49 13.89
CA ILE A 362 0.83 14.91 14.25
C ILE A 362 1.71 14.98 13.00
N TYR A 363 1.74 13.94 12.17
CA TYR A 363 2.56 13.93 10.96
C TYR A 363 2.20 15.07 10.01
N ALA A 364 0.90 15.37 9.89
CA ALA A 364 0.42 16.45 9.03
C ALA A 364 0.83 17.84 9.54
N LEU A 365 0.85 18.02 10.86
CA LEU A 365 1.19 19.30 11.50
C LEU A 365 2.71 19.50 11.67
N VAL A 366 3.48 18.43 11.83
CA VAL A 366 4.95 18.50 12.02
C VAL A 366 5.65 18.90 10.73
N ARG A 367 5.21 18.41 9.57
CA ARG A 367 5.70 18.87 8.26
C ARG A 367 4.54 19.15 7.29
N PRO A 368 3.85 20.29 7.47
CA PRO A 368 2.74 20.67 6.62
C PRO A 368 3.21 20.81 5.17
N GLY A 369 2.53 20.15 4.24
CA GLY A 369 2.82 20.25 2.80
C GLY A 369 4.01 19.43 2.30
N GLU A 370 4.77 18.73 3.16
CA GLU A 370 5.89 17.88 2.74
C GLU A 370 5.47 16.41 2.54
N LEU A 371 4.41 16.17 1.76
CA LEU A 371 3.92 14.81 1.50
C LEU A 371 4.97 13.89 0.88
N ALA A 372 5.83 14.43 0.02
CA ALA A 372 6.91 13.67 -0.61
C ALA A 372 7.92 13.16 0.43
N TRP A 373 8.25 13.98 1.44
CA TRP A 373 9.14 13.60 2.52
C TRP A 373 8.61 12.40 3.29
N TRP A 374 7.35 12.50 3.71
CA TRP A 374 6.63 11.46 4.43
C TRP A 374 6.52 10.18 3.60
N ALA A 375 6.26 10.29 2.29
CA ALA A 375 6.20 9.14 1.40
C ALA A 375 7.54 8.38 1.36
N VAL A 376 8.66 9.10 1.18
CA VAL A 376 10.01 8.50 1.18
C VAL A 376 10.32 7.85 2.53
N PHE A 377 10.06 8.54 3.64
CA PHE A 377 10.29 8.02 4.99
C PHE A 377 9.48 6.75 5.26
N GLY A 378 8.17 6.79 5.00
CA GLY A 378 7.27 5.66 5.24
C GLY A 378 7.60 4.44 4.39
N LEU A 379 7.90 4.65 3.10
CA LEU A 379 8.27 3.56 2.19
C LEU A 379 9.62 2.94 2.58
N THR A 380 10.61 3.76 2.95
CA THR A 380 11.92 3.28 3.40
C THR A 380 11.78 2.40 4.64
N LEU A 381 11.04 2.89 5.66
CA LEU A 381 10.83 2.17 6.92
C LEU A 381 10.07 0.85 6.70
N ARG A 382 8.96 0.89 5.95
CA ARG A 382 8.14 -0.32 5.70
C ARG A 382 8.87 -1.34 4.83
N ASN A 383 9.43 -0.92 3.70
CA ASN A 383 9.97 -1.88 2.72
C ASN A 383 11.21 -2.59 3.26
N ALA A 384 12.10 -1.85 3.92
CA ALA A 384 13.29 -2.42 4.53
C ALA A 384 12.96 -3.50 5.58
N ALA A 385 11.89 -3.31 6.35
CA ALA A 385 11.49 -4.26 7.38
C ALA A 385 10.63 -5.42 6.86
N ILE A 386 9.74 -5.19 5.88
CA ILE A 386 8.67 -6.16 5.59
C ILE A 386 8.90 -6.95 4.30
N VAL A 387 9.46 -6.34 3.25
CA VAL A 387 9.50 -6.94 1.91
C VAL A 387 10.37 -8.19 1.85
N GLY A 388 11.63 -8.09 2.29
CA GLY A 388 12.56 -9.23 2.33
C GLY A 388 12.01 -10.41 3.14
N PRO A 389 11.65 -10.21 4.41
CA PRO A 389 11.09 -11.27 5.25
C PRO A 389 9.77 -11.89 4.73
N THR A 390 8.97 -11.13 4.00
CA THR A 390 7.73 -11.68 3.42
C THR A 390 8.03 -12.56 2.20
N LEU A 391 9.04 -12.20 1.39
CA LEU A 391 9.49 -13.03 0.26
C LEU A 391 10.11 -14.35 0.72
N THR A 392 10.87 -14.34 1.83
CA THR A 392 11.45 -15.58 2.39
C THR A 392 10.38 -16.54 2.87
N PHE A 393 9.28 -16.05 3.46
CA PHE A 393 8.16 -16.92 3.83
C PHE A 393 7.61 -17.70 2.63
N LEU A 394 7.49 -17.04 1.48
CA LEU A 394 6.87 -17.65 0.30
C LEU A 394 7.75 -18.72 -0.35
N LEU A 395 9.07 -18.59 -0.24
CA LEU A 395 9.98 -19.26 -1.15
C LEU A 395 11.26 -19.82 -0.50
N TRP A 396 11.58 -19.48 0.74
CA TRP A 396 12.84 -19.90 1.40
C TRP A 396 12.65 -20.34 2.87
N PRO A 397 12.37 -21.63 3.11
CA PRO A 397 12.12 -22.15 4.46
C PRO A 397 13.37 -22.21 5.36
N ALA A 398 14.57 -21.99 4.83
CA ALA A 398 15.82 -22.07 5.59
C ALA A 398 16.08 -20.85 6.51
N VAL A 399 15.34 -19.76 6.30
CA VAL A 399 15.56 -18.49 7.00
C VAL A 399 15.06 -18.58 8.44
N ARG A 400 15.86 -18.10 9.40
CA ARG A 400 15.58 -18.18 10.85
C ARG A 400 15.21 -16.82 11.45
N GLU A 401 14.61 -16.84 12.66
CA GLU A 401 14.15 -15.64 13.37
C GLU A 401 15.24 -14.57 13.55
N ARG A 402 16.44 -14.99 13.98
CA ARG A 402 17.56 -14.08 14.26
C ARG A 402 17.96 -13.30 13.01
N THR A 403 18.10 -13.99 11.87
CA THR A 403 18.42 -13.38 10.58
C THR A 403 17.33 -12.39 10.14
N VAL A 404 16.05 -12.72 10.32
CA VAL A 404 14.93 -11.81 10.01
C VAL A 404 14.96 -10.55 10.87
N ILE A 405 15.16 -10.68 12.18
CA ILE A 405 15.22 -9.51 13.06
C ILE A 405 16.42 -8.63 12.71
N ALA A 406 17.58 -9.23 12.46
CA ALA A 406 18.77 -8.51 12.04
C ALA A 406 18.54 -7.76 10.72
N SER A 407 17.89 -8.40 9.74
CA SER A 407 17.61 -7.77 8.45
C SER A 407 16.65 -6.59 8.57
N MET A 408 15.62 -6.71 9.41
CA MET A 408 14.68 -5.62 9.68
C MET A 408 15.39 -4.41 10.30
N ILE A 409 16.21 -4.63 11.33
CA ILE A 409 16.91 -3.55 12.04
C ILE A 409 17.97 -2.90 11.13
N ILE A 410 18.83 -3.70 10.51
CA ILE A 410 19.92 -3.19 9.65
C ILE A 410 19.35 -2.53 8.39
N GLY A 411 18.31 -3.09 7.79
CA GLY A 411 17.65 -2.50 6.63
C GLY A 411 17.05 -1.13 6.95
N VAL A 412 16.32 -1.01 8.06
CA VAL A 412 15.74 0.27 8.49
C VAL A 412 16.84 1.28 8.83
N ALA A 413 17.83 0.88 9.64
CA ALA A 413 18.92 1.75 10.04
C ALA A 413 19.72 2.26 8.83
N SER A 414 20.01 1.39 7.86
CA SER A 414 20.74 1.77 6.65
C SER A 414 19.93 2.66 5.71
N GLY A 415 18.64 2.38 5.50
CA GLY A 415 17.78 3.25 4.69
C GLY A 415 17.61 4.64 5.30
N LEU A 416 17.37 4.74 6.62
CA LEU A 416 17.29 6.02 7.32
C LEU A 416 18.65 6.73 7.36
N GLY A 417 19.73 6.00 7.60
CA GLY A 417 21.10 6.53 7.55
C GLY A 417 21.46 7.08 6.18
N TRP A 418 21.06 6.40 5.10
CA TRP A 418 21.25 6.87 3.72
C TRP A 418 20.51 8.19 3.46
N ASN A 419 19.28 8.30 3.96
CA ASN A 419 18.51 9.54 3.86
C ASN A 419 19.10 10.66 4.73
N ALA A 420 19.68 10.32 5.89
CA ALA A 420 20.31 11.28 6.78
C ALA A 420 21.54 11.96 6.15
N LEU A 421 22.24 11.31 5.21
CA LEU A 421 23.37 11.90 4.47
C LEU A 421 22.99 13.17 3.69
N THR A 422 21.72 13.31 3.30
CA THR A 422 21.20 14.51 2.62
C THR A 422 20.27 15.32 3.50
N GLY A 423 20.37 15.18 4.83
CA GLY A 423 19.54 15.90 5.79
C GLY A 423 18.06 15.50 5.72
N PHE A 424 17.77 14.25 5.34
CA PHE A 424 16.43 13.76 5.06
C PHE A 424 15.73 14.56 3.94
N SER A 425 16.39 14.86 2.84
CA SER A 425 15.72 15.55 1.72
C SER A 425 14.69 14.64 1.04
N ALA A 426 13.57 15.22 0.61
CA ALA A 426 12.52 14.50 -0.10
C ALA A 426 12.82 14.30 -1.60
N THR A 427 13.77 15.05 -2.13
CA THR A 427 14.06 15.13 -3.58
C THR A 427 15.54 14.95 -3.91
N ALA A 428 16.44 15.23 -2.98
CA ALA A 428 17.88 15.08 -3.16
C ALA A 428 18.38 13.90 -2.34
N PHE A 429 18.94 12.89 -3.01
CA PHE A 429 19.44 11.69 -2.36
C PHE A 429 20.94 11.53 -2.65
N ALA A 430 21.65 10.86 -1.74
CA ALA A 430 23.05 10.51 -1.98
C ALA A 430 23.14 9.66 -3.26
N PHE A 431 23.95 10.12 -4.22
CA PHE A 431 24.10 9.52 -5.55
C PHE A 431 22.79 9.40 -6.36
N ASP A 432 21.77 10.20 -6.05
CA ASP A 432 20.41 10.10 -6.60
C ASP A 432 19.71 8.75 -6.34
N ILE A 433 20.20 8.00 -5.35
CA ILE A 433 19.63 6.70 -4.96
C ILE A 433 18.61 6.92 -3.85
N ASN A 434 17.34 6.64 -4.15
CA ASN A 434 16.28 6.69 -3.15
C ASN A 434 16.59 5.72 -1.97
N PRO A 435 16.51 6.19 -0.71
CA PRO A 435 16.87 5.41 0.49
C PRO A 435 16.07 4.12 0.66
N MET A 436 14.87 4.03 0.09
CA MET A 436 14.06 2.81 0.08
C MET A 436 14.79 1.63 -0.57
N TRP A 437 15.49 1.87 -1.69
CA TRP A 437 16.23 0.85 -2.42
C TRP A 437 17.42 0.33 -1.60
N VAL A 438 18.11 1.24 -0.91
CA VAL A 438 19.25 0.91 -0.04
C VAL A 438 18.79 0.09 1.16
N GLY A 439 17.78 0.55 1.90
CA GLY A 439 17.30 -0.15 3.08
C GLY A 439 16.72 -1.54 2.75
N THR A 440 15.98 -1.66 1.66
CA THR A 440 15.42 -2.95 1.22
C THR A 440 16.51 -3.88 0.70
N GLY A 441 17.45 -3.36 -0.11
CA GLY A 441 18.58 -4.13 -0.62
C GLY A 441 19.46 -4.67 0.49
N LEU A 442 19.82 -3.85 1.48
CA LEU A 442 20.62 -4.29 2.62
C LEU A 442 19.88 -5.28 3.51
N SER A 443 18.57 -5.12 3.71
CA SER A 443 17.75 -6.14 4.38
C SER A 443 17.85 -7.50 3.67
N MET A 444 17.72 -7.52 2.33
CA MET A 444 17.87 -8.76 1.54
C MET A 444 19.27 -9.34 1.62
N ILE A 445 20.32 -8.51 1.58
CA ILE A 445 21.72 -8.94 1.75
C ILE A 445 21.92 -9.61 3.12
N VAL A 446 21.41 -9.00 4.19
CA VAL A 446 21.49 -9.59 5.54
C VAL A 446 20.77 -10.93 5.60
N ILE A 447 19.62 -11.07 4.93
CA ILE A 447 18.92 -12.35 4.84
C ILE A 447 19.78 -13.40 4.12
N ILE A 448 20.40 -13.06 2.98
CA ILE A 448 21.26 -13.98 2.23
C ILE A 448 22.40 -14.48 3.13
N PHE A 449 23.22 -13.56 3.65
CA PHE A 449 24.39 -13.92 4.44
C PHE A 449 24.01 -14.60 5.76
N GLY A 450 23.00 -14.09 6.48
CA GLY A 450 22.52 -14.69 7.72
C GLY A 450 22.04 -16.12 7.53
N THR A 451 21.30 -16.38 6.45
CA THR A 451 20.80 -17.73 6.14
C THR A 451 21.92 -18.70 5.77
N LEU A 452 22.90 -18.25 4.99
CA LEU A 452 24.06 -19.08 4.63
C LEU A 452 24.94 -19.39 5.84
N LEU A 453 25.18 -18.40 6.71
CA LEU A 453 26.00 -18.55 7.92
C LEU A 453 25.32 -19.43 8.97
N GLU A 454 24.05 -19.18 9.29
CA GLU A 454 23.32 -19.92 10.33
C GLU A 454 23.03 -21.38 9.95
N ASN A 455 23.05 -21.71 8.65
CA ASN A 455 22.76 -23.05 8.14
C ASN A 455 23.94 -23.69 7.39
N HIS A 456 25.17 -23.21 7.55
CA HIS A 456 26.33 -23.65 6.76
C HIS A 456 26.55 -25.18 6.75
N GLY A 457 26.18 -25.89 7.82
CA GLY A 457 26.26 -27.36 7.90
C GLY A 457 25.00 -28.10 7.43
N ALA A 458 23.87 -27.42 7.34
CA ALA A 458 22.55 -28.00 7.01
C ALA A 458 22.08 -27.66 5.59
N LEU A 459 22.68 -26.66 4.95
CA LEU A 459 22.37 -26.26 3.59
C LEU A 459 23.02 -27.21 2.58
N GLN A 460 22.32 -27.49 1.50
CA GLN A 460 22.84 -28.15 0.31
C GLN A 460 22.36 -27.43 -0.95
N TRP A 461 23.00 -27.73 -2.07
CA TRP A 461 22.51 -27.29 -3.37
C TRP A 461 21.15 -27.92 -3.66
N ASN A 462 20.25 -27.14 -4.25
CA ASN A 462 18.91 -27.59 -4.60
C ASN A 462 18.98 -28.83 -5.51
N LYS A 463 18.35 -29.93 -5.09
CA LYS A 463 18.33 -31.19 -5.85
C LYS A 463 17.61 -31.06 -7.19
N HIS A 464 16.67 -30.11 -7.34
CA HIS A 464 15.96 -29.89 -8.60
C HIS A 464 16.81 -29.07 -9.58
N PRO A 465 17.33 -29.67 -10.67
CA PRO A 465 18.28 -28.99 -11.57
C PRO A 465 17.67 -27.75 -12.23
N TRP A 466 16.37 -27.78 -12.54
CA TRP A 466 15.65 -26.64 -13.09
C TRP A 466 15.74 -25.41 -12.17
N LYS A 467 15.36 -25.55 -10.90
CA LYS A 467 15.39 -24.44 -9.93
C LYS A 467 16.80 -23.90 -9.76
N ARG A 468 17.78 -24.80 -9.66
CA ARG A 468 19.19 -24.45 -9.52
C ARG A 468 19.73 -23.69 -10.73
N ASN A 469 19.44 -24.14 -11.95
CA ASN A 469 19.87 -23.50 -13.19
C ASN A 469 19.23 -22.12 -13.37
N VAL A 470 17.92 -22.00 -13.08
CA VAL A 470 17.23 -20.70 -13.05
C VAL A 470 17.88 -19.78 -12.01
N GLY A 471 18.19 -20.30 -10.82
CA GLY A 471 18.93 -19.57 -9.79
C GLY A 471 20.27 -19.05 -10.30
N TYR A 472 21.10 -19.91 -10.92
CA TYR A 472 22.39 -19.49 -11.48
C TYR A 472 22.26 -18.46 -12.60
N ALA A 473 21.28 -18.62 -13.49
CA ALA A 473 21.01 -17.63 -14.54
C ALA A 473 20.64 -16.27 -13.95
N LEU A 474 19.75 -16.23 -12.94
CA LEU A 474 19.44 -15.01 -12.21
C LEU A 474 20.69 -14.42 -11.52
N GLY A 475 21.56 -15.26 -10.97
CA GLY A 475 22.78 -14.82 -10.29
C GLY A 475 23.75 -14.14 -11.24
N VAL A 476 23.95 -14.72 -12.43
CA VAL A 476 24.75 -14.10 -13.49
C VAL A 476 24.15 -12.76 -13.91
N ILE A 477 22.84 -12.71 -14.17
CA ILE A 477 22.17 -11.45 -14.52
C ILE A 477 22.33 -10.41 -13.40
N GLY A 478 22.14 -10.81 -12.14
CA GLY A 478 22.26 -9.92 -10.99
C GLY A 478 23.67 -9.33 -10.82
N LEU A 479 24.70 -10.16 -10.99
CA LEU A 479 26.10 -9.71 -10.98
C LEU A 479 26.39 -8.77 -12.15
N LEU A 480 25.93 -9.11 -13.35
CA LEU A 480 26.10 -8.27 -14.54
C LEU A 480 25.44 -6.89 -14.35
N LEU A 481 24.23 -6.85 -13.77
CA LEU A 481 23.58 -5.59 -13.43
C LEU A 481 24.43 -4.78 -12.47
N ILE A 482 24.86 -5.35 -11.34
CA ILE A 482 25.68 -4.63 -10.35
C ILE A 482 26.99 -4.11 -10.95
N ILE A 483 27.66 -4.90 -11.79
CA ILE A 483 28.91 -4.50 -12.47
C ILE A 483 28.66 -3.41 -13.51
N ALA A 484 27.52 -3.46 -14.20
CA ALA A 484 27.15 -2.47 -15.22
C ALA A 484 26.53 -1.19 -14.64
N SER A 485 25.91 -1.24 -13.45
CA SER A 485 25.22 -0.11 -12.82
C SER A 485 26.06 1.17 -12.75
N PRO A 486 27.37 1.16 -12.44
CA PRO A 486 28.22 2.37 -12.48
C PRO A 486 28.26 3.06 -13.84
N LEU A 487 28.02 2.35 -14.95
CA LEU A 487 27.95 2.94 -16.29
C LEU A 487 26.76 3.90 -16.41
N LEU A 488 25.66 3.65 -15.68
CA LEU A 488 24.48 4.52 -15.68
C LEU A 488 24.79 5.92 -15.15
N MET A 489 25.80 6.08 -14.28
CA MET A 489 26.20 7.38 -13.73
C MET A 489 26.59 8.39 -14.82
N LYS A 490 27.03 7.91 -15.99
CA LYS A 490 27.46 8.74 -17.13
C LYS A 490 26.36 8.96 -18.17
N THR A 491 25.14 8.48 -17.92
CA THR A 491 24.04 8.51 -18.89
C THR A 491 22.85 9.33 -18.38
N ALA A 492 21.88 9.62 -19.26
CA ALA A 492 20.61 10.23 -18.88
C ALA A 492 19.76 9.37 -17.91
N PHE A 493 20.14 8.10 -17.68
CA PHE A 493 19.45 7.15 -16.80
C PHE A 493 20.06 7.07 -15.40
N ARG A 494 20.86 8.06 -14.99
CA ARG A 494 21.46 8.11 -13.64
C ARG A 494 20.43 7.92 -12.50
N SER A 495 19.21 8.41 -12.67
CA SER A 495 18.11 8.24 -11.70
C SER A 495 17.65 6.78 -11.51
N LEU A 496 18.00 5.88 -12.43
CA LEU A 496 17.72 4.44 -12.33
C LEU A 496 18.79 3.67 -11.56
N LEU A 497 19.95 4.29 -11.25
CA LEU A 497 21.07 3.63 -10.58
C LEU A 497 20.63 2.84 -9.33
N GLY A 498 19.82 3.46 -8.48
CA GLY A 498 19.31 2.81 -7.27
C GLY A 498 18.41 1.61 -7.54
N VAL A 499 17.55 1.70 -8.57
CA VAL A 499 16.66 0.60 -8.97
C VAL A 499 17.48 -0.55 -9.54
N ASP A 500 18.46 -0.24 -10.39
CA ASP A 500 19.30 -1.24 -11.06
C ASP A 500 20.16 -2.04 -10.06
N LEU A 501 20.82 -1.34 -9.14
CA LEU A 501 21.55 -1.97 -8.04
C LEU A 501 20.64 -2.85 -7.18
N PHE A 502 19.44 -2.35 -6.86
CA PHE A 502 18.46 -3.14 -6.11
C PHE A 502 18.00 -4.38 -6.89
N LEU A 503 17.75 -4.27 -8.20
CA LEU A 503 17.39 -5.41 -9.05
C LEU A 503 18.50 -6.46 -9.07
N GLY A 504 19.76 -6.03 -9.13
CA GLY A 504 20.92 -6.92 -8.99
C GLY A 504 20.90 -7.70 -7.67
N ILE A 505 20.68 -6.99 -6.55
CA ILE A 505 20.53 -7.61 -5.22
C ILE A 505 19.33 -8.56 -5.17
N LEU A 506 18.20 -8.17 -5.77
CA LEU A 506 16.99 -8.99 -5.82
C LEU A 506 17.23 -10.30 -6.59
N PHE A 507 17.97 -10.25 -7.71
CA PHE A 507 18.33 -11.46 -8.44
C PHE A 507 19.31 -12.33 -7.67
N LEU A 508 20.29 -11.76 -6.96
CA LEU A 508 21.15 -12.52 -6.05
C LEU A 508 20.34 -13.17 -4.91
N PHE A 509 19.33 -12.48 -4.39
CA PHE A 509 18.41 -13.00 -3.39
C PHE A 509 17.63 -14.21 -3.90
N PHE A 510 17.05 -14.12 -5.10
CA PHE A 510 16.40 -15.28 -5.75
C PHE A 510 17.39 -16.39 -6.10
N THR A 511 18.64 -16.05 -6.44
CA THR A 511 19.70 -17.02 -6.69
C THR A 511 19.98 -17.87 -5.46
N ALA A 512 20.25 -17.23 -4.32
CA ALA A 512 20.52 -17.93 -3.07
C ALA A 512 19.33 -18.82 -2.68
N MET A 513 18.12 -18.29 -2.80
CA MET A 513 16.87 -19.00 -2.51
C MET A 513 16.62 -20.21 -3.41
N LEU A 514 16.81 -20.08 -4.74
CA LEU A 514 16.50 -21.15 -5.69
C LEU A 514 17.61 -22.19 -5.79
N SER A 515 18.86 -21.81 -5.53
CA SER A 515 20.02 -22.70 -5.61
C SER A 515 20.26 -23.48 -4.31
N THR A 516 19.61 -23.14 -3.20
CA THR A 516 19.84 -23.79 -1.90
C THR A 516 18.59 -24.42 -1.31
N GLU A 517 18.76 -25.49 -0.54
CA GLU A 517 17.71 -26.11 0.27
C GLU A 517 18.32 -26.76 1.54
N LEU A 518 17.47 -27.10 2.52
CA LEU A 518 17.90 -27.81 3.72
C LEU A 518 18.08 -29.32 3.43
N ARG A 519 19.09 -29.94 4.06
CA ARG A 519 19.29 -31.40 4.02
C ARG A 519 18.14 -32.13 4.71
N GLU A 520 17.65 -33.21 4.10
CA GLU A 520 16.47 -33.97 4.56
C GLU A 520 16.59 -34.55 5.99
N HIS A 521 17.79 -34.76 6.54
CA HIS A 521 17.97 -35.19 7.93
C HIS A 521 17.65 -34.12 8.98
N ALA A 522 17.36 -32.88 8.57
CA ALA A 522 16.84 -31.83 9.47
C ALA A 522 15.31 -31.81 9.54
N ASN A 523 14.60 -32.62 8.74
CA ASN A 523 13.14 -32.59 8.68
C ASN A 523 12.45 -33.39 9.80
N GLU A 524 13.10 -34.36 10.45
CA GLU A 524 12.43 -35.10 11.54
C GLU A 524 12.07 -34.21 12.74
N VAL A 525 12.83 -33.13 12.97
CA VAL A 525 12.54 -32.11 14.01
C VAL A 525 11.54 -31.04 13.53
N SER A 526 11.35 -30.85 12.22
CA SER A 526 10.37 -29.88 11.69
C SER A 526 8.99 -30.51 11.43
N THR A 527 8.93 -31.80 11.08
CA THR A 527 7.67 -32.54 10.98
C THR A 527 7.02 -32.78 12.35
N SER A 528 7.78 -32.86 13.44
CA SER A 528 7.19 -32.90 14.79
C SER A 528 6.47 -31.60 15.13
N ILE A 529 7.00 -30.44 14.77
CA ILE A 529 6.36 -29.12 14.97
C ILE A 529 5.11 -28.97 14.08
N THR A 530 5.16 -29.50 12.85
CA THR A 530 4.02 -29.47 11.91
C THR A 530 2.93 -30.48 12.29
N GLN A 531 3.27 -31.55 13.02
CA GLN A 531 2.32 -32.52 13.56
C GLN A 531 1.81 -32.14 14.96
N GLU A 532 2.59 -31.46 15.80
CA GLU A 532 2.14 -30.89 17.08
C GLU A 532 1.18 -29.72 16.87
N SER A 533 1.42 -28.88 15.85
CA SER A 533 0.44 -27.88 15.39
C SER A 533 -0.91 -28.49 14.96
N LYS A 534 -0.96 -29.78 14.62
CA LYS A 534 -2.21 -30.52 14.32
C LYS A 534 -2.79 -31.23 15.55
N ARG A 535 -2.03 -31.34 16.64
CA ARG A 535 -2.45 -32.00 17.90
C ARG A 535 -2.85 -31.01 19.00
N ASP A 536 -2.62 -29.72 18.82
CA ASP A 536 -3.06 -28.68 19.74
C ASP A 536 -4.62 -28.67 19.85
N PRO A 537 -5.20 -28.95 21.03
CA PRO A 537 -6.66 -28.99 21.21
C PRO A 537 -7.37 -27.67 20.84
N ASP A 538 -6.65 -26.53 20.88
CA ASP A 538 -7.18 -25.22 20.49
C ASP A 538 -7.47 -25.11 18.98
N VAL A 539 -6.88 -25.98 18.16
CA VAL A 539 -7.13 -26.05 16.71
C VAL A 539 -8.41 -26.83 16.39
N ARG A 540 -8.85 -27.77 17.25
CA ARG A 540 -10.11 -28.51 17.04
C ARG A 540 -11.36 -27.70 17.42
N ALA A 541 -11.26 -26.77 18.37
CA ALA A 541 -12.42 -26.01 18.84
C ALA A 541 -13.02 -25.03 17.80
N ILE A 542 -12.22 -24.60 16.80
CA ILE A 542 -12.67 -23.67 15.76
C ILE A 542 -13.13 -24.42 14.49
N ALA A 543 -12.73 -25.68 14.31
CA ALA A 543 -13.10 -26.49 13.15
C ALA A 543 -14.43 -27.26 13.30
N HIS A 544 -14.98 -27.38 14.52
CA HIS A 544 -16.17 -28.19 14.81
C HIS A 544 -17.39 -27.43 15.34
N THR A 545 -17.44 -26.10 15.19
CA THR A 545 -18.70 -25.36 15.34
C THR A 545 -19.13 -24.83 13.97
N ASN A 546 -19.86 -25.70 13.26
CA ASN A 546 -20.53 -25.45 11.97
C ASN A 546 -21.37 -24.17 11.98
#